data_AF-A0AAW9Q2P4-F1
#
_entry.id   AF-A0AAW9Q2P4-F1
#
_cell.length_a   1.000
_cell.length_b   1.000
_cell.length_c   1.000
_cell.angle_alpha   90.00
_cell.angle_beta   90.00
_cell.angle_gamma   90.00
#
_symmetry.space_group_name_H-M   'P 1'
#
loop_
_entity.id
_entity.type
_entity.pdbx_description
1 polymer ?
#
loop_
_entity_poly.entity_id
_entity_poly.type
_entity_poly.pdbx_seq_one_letter_code
_entity_poly.pdbx_strand_id
1 'polypeptide(L)'
;MANRVLIGVTGGIAAYKVCEVVSTLAKAGIDVRVILTKSAEEFVTPLTFATLSRSPAYTDRDFWQPVHGRPLHIELGEWANVLAIAPLTANTMSHLAWGMADNLLTNTVLASQCPVLLAPAMNTTMWLQETVQQNWQKLQTNSRYWAIAPTSGILACDAVGTGRMAEPEAIVSYLESLLYTKGKRDLSGKRVLVSAGGTREFLDPVRFIGNPATGKQGIEIAKAAWHRGAEVTLVAAGNASIPNQPGIRVISVNSSAEMHQAMLEAFPQADLTIMAAAVGDVRPATYSDRKIPKAELPTSLALEAIADIVADLGKRKRSDQILVGFAAQTGTEAEILAAAQQKLVNKGLDAIAANAVDQSQMGFGTATNQATFIHKSGRQATTSLCSKLQLAHQLLDFLGNS
;
A
#
# COMPACT_ATOMS: atom_id res chain seq x y z
N MET A 1 21.31 5.77 -6.24
CA MET A 1 20.90 7.14 -6.65
C MET A 1 20.05 7.71 -5.54
N ALA A 2 20.16 9.01 -5.24
CA ALA A 2 19.31 9.64 -4.22
C ALA A 2 17.86 9.70 -4.70
N ASN A 3 16.92 9.21 -3.88
CA ASN A 3 15.48 9.30 -4.13
C ASN A 3 15.03 10.76 -3.97
N ARG A 4 14.51 11.36 -5.04
CA ARG A 4 14.11 12.78 -5.08
C ARG A 4 12.62 12.93 -5.37
N VAL A 5 11.91 13.60 -4.47
CA VAL A 5 10.46 13.86 -4.57
C VAL A 5 10.21 15.36 -4.61
N LEU A 6 9.46 15.81 -5.61
CA LEU A 6 8.99 17.19 -5.71
C LEU A 6 7.49 17.24 -5.38
N ILE A 7 7.12 18.02 -4.37
CA ILE A 7 5.72 18.13 -3.92
C ILE A 7 5.17 19.50 -4.28
N GLY A 8 4.17 19.53 -5.16
CA GLY A 8 3.34 20.69 -5.44
C GLY A 8 2.18 20.80 -4.45
N VAL A 9 2.10 21.94 -3.76
CA VAL A 9 1.02 22.25 -2.81
C VAL A 9 0.12 23.32 -3.40
N THR A 10 -1.18 23.03 -3.49
CA THR A 10 -2.18 23.94 -4.05
C THR A 10 -3.12 24.48 -2.97
N GLY A 11 -3.80 25.60 -3.25
CA GLY A 11 -4.59 26.34 -2.25
C GLY A 11 -5.86 25.64 -1.78
N GLY A 12 -5.77 24.88 -0.69
CA GLY A 12 -6.93 24.31 -0.01
C GLY A 12 -6.61 23.91 1.43
N ILE A 13 -7.64 23.76 2.26
CA ILE A 13 -7.49 23.47 3.70
C ILE A 13 -6.65 22.22 3.97
N ALA A 14 -6.60 21.25 3.06
CA ALA A 14 -5.78 20.05 3.23
C ALA A 14 -4.26 20.30 3.10
N ALA A 15 -3.81 21.52 2.76
CA ALA A 15 -2.38 21.85 2.64
C ALA A 15 -1.59 21.57 3.92
N TYR A 16 -2.17 21.77 5.11
CA TYR A 16 -1.47 21.49 6.38
C TYR A 16 -1.12 20.00 6.55
N LYS A 17 -1.93 19.09 5.98
CA LYS A 17 -1.66 17.64 6.04
C LYS A 17 -0.41 17.25 5.25
N VAL A 18 -0.04 18.06 4.25
CA VAL A 18 1.14 17.81 3.41
C VAL A 18 2.44 18.02 4.21
N CYS A 19 2.40 18.79 5.30
CA CYS A 19 3.52 18.92 6.23
C CYS A 19 3.94 17.55 6.79
N GLU A 20 2.98 16.68 7.10
CA GLU A 20 3.25 15.33 7.59
C GLU A 20 3.88 14.45 6.50
N VAL A 21 3.39 14.55 5.25
CA VAL A 21 3.99 13.85 4.11
C VAL A 21 5.45 14.26 3.94
N VAL A 22 5.73 15.56 3.89
CA VAL A 22 7.09 16.10 3.75
C VAL A 22 7.98 15.66 4.91
N SER A 23 7.51 15.78 6.16
CA SER A 23 8.27 15.38 7.34
C SER A 23 8.60 13.89 7.34
N THR A 24 7.64 13.04 6.96
CA THR A 24 7.82 11.58 6.95
C THR A 24 8.83 11.16 5.89
N LEU A 25 8.72 11.68 4.67
CA LEU A 25 9.67 11.39 3.59
C LEU A 25 11.08 11.88 3.93
N ALA A 26 11.22 13.09 4.47
CA ALA A 26 12.51 13.64 4.88
C ALA A 26 13.17 12.82 6.01
N LYS A 27 12.39 12.37 7.01
CA LYS A 27 12.86 11.46 8.07
C LYS A 27 13.29 10.10 7.53
N ALA A 28 12.69 9.64 6.44
CA ALA A 28 13.08 8.43 5.71
C ALA A 28 14.33 8.63 4.83
N GLY A 29 14.94 9.83 4.83
CA GLY A 29 16.15 10.14 4.06
C GLY A 29 15.88 10.40 2.57
N ILE A 30 14.63 10.65 2.19
CA ILE A 30 14.26 11.05 0.83
C ILE A 30 14.50 12.56 0.70
N ASP A 31 15.13 12.98 -0.39
CA ASP A 31 15.35 14.41 -0.68
C ASP A 31 14.06 15.00 -1.24
N VAL A 32 13.47 15.93 -0.49
CA VAL A 32 12.16 16.51 -0.79
C VAL A 32 12.31 18.00 -1.09
N ARG A 33 11.76 18.45 -2.21
CA ARG A 33 11.56 19.87 -2.50
C ARG A 33 10.08 20.15 -2.64
N VAL A 34 9.68 21.39 -2.35
CA VAL A 34 8.27 21.78 -2.36
C VAL A 34 8.08 22.98 -3.28
N ILE A 35 6.99 23.00 -4.05
CA ILE A 35 6.51 24.17 -4.78
C ILE A 35 5.13 24.52 -4.22
N LEU A 36 4.96 25.74 -3.71
CA LEU A 36 3.68 26.27 -3.28
C LEU A 36 3.12 27.18 -4.37
N THR A 37 1.87 26.95 -4.77
CA THR A 37 1.12 27.98 -5.53
C THR A 37 0.85 29.18 -4.65
N LYS A 38 0.65 30.36 -5.25
CA LYS A 38 0.25 31.57 -4.50
C LYS A 38 -0.91 31.33 -3.50
N SER A 39 -1.94 30.58 -3.90
CA SER A 39 -3.07 30.29 -3.01
C SER A 39 -2.76 29.29 -1.88
N ALA A 40 -1.70 28.48 -2.02
CA ALA A 40 -1.25 27.58 -0.94
C ALA A 40 -0.54 28.34 0.18
N GLU A 41 0.14 29.44 -0.16
CA GLU A 41 0.83 30.31 0.81
C GLU A 41 -0.13 30.92 1.85
N GLU A 42 -1.41 31.07 1.51
CA GLU A 42 -2.47 31.54 2.42
C GLU A 42 -2.82 30.51 3.52
N PHE A 43 -2.50 29.22 3.32
CA PHE A 43 -2.78 28.15 4.28
C PHE A 43 -1.53 27.70 5.04
N VAL A 44 -0.39 27.59 4.35
CA VAL A 44 0.87 27.14 4.92
C VAL A 44 2.02 27.92 4.27
N THR A 45 2.94 28.42 5.09
CA THR A 45 4.07 29.22 4.59
C THR A 45 5.19 28.33 4.01
N PRO A 46 5.98 28.84 3.04
CA PRO A 46 7.16 28.13 2.53
C PRO A 46 8.19 27.76 3.62
N LEU A 47 8.31 28.58 4.67
CA LEU A 47 9.22 28.35 5.80
C LEU A 47 8.98 26.99 6.48
N THR A 48 7.71 26.63 6.69
CA THR A 48 7.33 25.34 7.29
C THR A 48 7.89 24.18 6.46
N PHE A 49 7.67 24.19 5.15
CA PHE A 49 8.15 23.14 4.27
C PHE A 49 9.67 23.11 4.16
N ALA A 50 10.32 24.27 4.10
CA ALA A 50 11.77 24.34 4.05
C ALA A 50 12.42 23.77 5.32
N THR A 51 11.83 24.02 6.49
CA THR A 51 12.32 23.48 7.77
C THR A 51 12.09 21.97 7.86
N LEU A 52 10.92 21.48 7.44
CA LEU A 52 10.60 20.05 7.50
C LEU A 52 11.42 19.22 6.51
N SER A 53 11.64 19.72 5.31
CA SER A 53 12.41 19.03 4.25
C SER A 53 13.91 19.24 4.35
N ARG A 54 14.37 20.29 5.04
CA ARG A 54 15.77 20.78 5.03
C ARG A 54 16.27 21.16 3.63
N SER A 55 15.34 21.51 2.74
CA SER A 55 15.56 21.91 1.36
C SER A 55 14.76 23.17 1.03
N PRO A 56 15.06 23.90 -0.06
CA PRO A 56 14.26 25.05 -0.46
C PRO A 56 12.80 24.68 -0.75
N ALA A 57 11.89 25.54 -0.31
CA ALA A 57 10.48 25.53 -0.71
C ALA A 57 10.24 26.73 -1.63
N TYR A 58 9.89 26.46 -2.88
CA TYR A 58 9.74 27.43 -3.95
C TYR A 58 8.30 27.93 -4.04
N THR A 59 8.14 29.12 -4.58
CA THR A 59 6.85 29.80 -4.80
C THR A 59 6.79 30.38 -6.20
N ASP A 60 5.63 30.91 -6.59
CA ASP A 60 5.50 31.64 -7.86
C ASP A 60 6.38 32.90 -7.93
N ARG A 61 6.85 33.42 -6.77
CA ARG A 61 7.79 34.54 -6.72
C ARG A 61 9.18 34.15 -7.22
N ASP A 62 9.56 32.88 -7.09
CA ASP A 62 10.86 32.36 -7.53
C ASP A 62 10.88 32.03 -9.03
N PHE A 63 9.71 32.03 -9.68
CA PHE A 63 9.55 31.51 -11.03
C PHE A 63 10.36 32.29 -12.08
N TRP A 64 10.16 33.60 -12.15
CA TRP A 64 10.79 34.49 -13.13
C TRP A 64 11.80 35.41 -12.47
N GLN A 65 12.95 34.83 -12.09
CA GLN A 65 14.03 35.57 -11.46
C GLN A 65 15.26 35.65 -12.39
N PRO A 66 15.80 36.87 -12.65
CA PRO A 66 16.92 37.07 -13.57
C PRO A 66 18.25 36.51 -13.02
N VAL A 67 18.27 36.08 -11.76
CA VAL A 67 19.45 35.53 -11.08
C VAL A 67 19.63 34.03 -11.31
N HIS A 68 18.63 33.34 -11.87
CA HIS A 68 18.75 31.92 -12.19
C HIS A 68 19.37 31.76 -13.58
N GLY A 69 20.58 31.20 -13.65
CA GLY A 69 21.28 30.95 -14.91
C GLY A 69 20.56 29.94 -15.83
N ARG A 70 19.75 29.05 -15.25
CA ARG A 70 18.93 28.08 -15.98
C ARG A 70 17.48 28.18 -15.51
N PRO A 71 16.47 27.96 -16.39
CA PRO A 71 15.08 28.14 -16.00
C PRO A 71 14.65 27.18 -14.88
N LEU A 72 14.19 27.75 -13.77
CA LEU A 72 13.90 27.01 -12.53
C LEU A 72 12.91 25.85 -12.73
N HIS A 73 11.84 26.07 -13.49
CA HIS A 73 10.82 25.04 -13.78
C HIS A 73 11.38 23.83 -14.55
N ILE A 74 12.40 24.03 -15.40
CA ILE A 74 13.11 22.94 -16.08
C ILE A 74 14.00 22.20 -15.08
N GLU A 75 14.76 22.92 -14.27
CA GLU A 75 15.65 22.32 -13.26
C GLU A 75 14.90 21.46 -12.26
N LEU A 76 13.78 21.97 -11.73
CA LEU A 76 12.94 21.24 -10.78
C LEU A 76 12.30 20.00 -11.43
N GLY A 77 11.90 20.14 -12.70
CA GLY A 77 11.31 19.03 -13.46
C GLY A 77 12.30 17.90 -13.75
N GLU A 78 13.54 18.22 -14.10
CA GLU A 78 14.62 17.25 -14.33
C GLU A 78 15.16 16.65 -13.02
N TRP A 79 15.14 17.44 -11.93
CA TRP A 79 15.63 17.00 -10.63
C TRP A 79 14.75 15.91 -10.00
N ALA A 80 13.42 15.97 -10.21
CA ALA A 80 12.45 15.09 -9.57
C ALA A 80 12.44 13.68 -10.17
N ASN A 81 12.54 12.65 -9.32
CA ASN A 81 12.28 11.26 -9.74
C ASN A 81 10.79 10.91 -9.70
N VAL A 82 10.04 11.56 -8.81
CA VAL A 82 8.58 11.50 -8.70
C VAL A 82 8.06 12.89 -8.31
N LEU A 83 6.93 13.27 -8.87
CA LEU A 83 6.17 14.47 -8.51
C LEU A 83 4.90 14.07 -7.75
N ALA A 84 4.50 14.87 -6.78
CA ALA A 84 3.22 14.74 -6.10
C ALA A 84 2.48 16.09 -6.13
N ILE A 85 1.18 16.10 -6.35
CA ILE A 85 0.35 17.30 -6.20
C ILE A 85 -0.69 17.02 -5.13
N ALA A 86 -0.45 17.59 -3.96
CA ALA A 86 -1.22 17.34 -2.74
C ALA A 86 -1.32 18.64 -1.92
N PRO A 87 -2.53 19.11 -1.59
CA PRO A 87 -3.77 18.76 -2.28
C PRO A 87 -3.72 19.19 -3.75
N LEU A 88 -4.42 18.44 -4.62
CA LEU A 88 -4.78 18.87 -5.96
C LEU A 88 -6.18 19.51 -5.93
N THR A 89 -6.23 20.84 -6.00
CA THR A 89 -7.49 21.59 -6.10
C THR A 89 -8.12 21.45 -7.48
N ALA A 90 -9.43 21.74 -7.59
CA ALA A 90 -10.14 21.78 -8.87
C ALA A 90 -9.48 22.74 -9.88
N ASN A 91 -8.96 23.88 -9.40
CA ASN A 91 -8.26 24.85 -10.22
C ASN A 91 -6.98 24.27 -10.82
N THR A 92 -6.06 23.73 -10.01
CA THR A 92 -4.84 23.14 -10.57
C THR A 92 -5.15 21.91 -11.42
N MET A 93 -6.19 21.13 -11.08
CA MET A 93 -6.63 20.00 -11.89
C MET A 93 -7.04 20.42 -13.31
N SER A 94 -7.79 21.52 -13.46
CA SER A 94 -8.15 22.03 -14.78
C SER A 94 -6.92 22.47 -15.58
N HIS A 95 -5.98 23.18 -14.94
CA HIS A 95 -4.75 23.59 -15.62
C HIS A 95 -3.96 22.40 -16.16
N LEU A 96 -3.79 21.34 -15.35
CA LEU A 96 -3.10 20.13 -15.77
C LEU A 96 -3.86 19.41 -16.90
N ALA A 97 -5.19 19.30 -16.80
CA ALA A 97 -6.01 18.59 -17.78
C ALA A 97 -5.96 19.25 -19.16
N TRP A 98 -5.78 20.57 -19.22
CA TRP A 98 -5.76 21.36 -20.45
C TRP A 98 -4.38 21.86 -20.87
N GLY A 99 -3.32 21.48 -20.14
CA GLY A 99 -1.94 21.86 -20.46
C GLY A 99 -1.63 23.34 -20.23
N MET A 100 -2.37 24.01 -19.33
CA MET A 100 -2.07 25.38 -18.93
C MET A 100 -0.87 25.40 -17.97
N ALA A 101 0.06 26.33 -18.20
CA ALA A 101 1.37 26.40 -17.53
C ALA A 101 1.73 27.83 -17.09
N ASP A 102 0.83 28.47 -16.35
CA ASP A 102 0.87 29.90 -16.02
C ASP A 102 1.53 30.22 -14.67
N ASN A 103 1.93 29.20 -13.91
CA ASN A 103 2.60 29.31 -12.61
C ASN A 103 3.75 28.29 -12.49
N LEU A 104 4.59 28.42 -11.47
CA LEU A 104 5.82 27.60 -11.34
C LEU A 104 5.49 26.11 -11.32
N LEU A 105 4.46 25.72 -10.56
CA LEU A 105 4.07 24.33 -10.39
C LEU A 105 3.60 23.69 -11.70
N THR A 106 2.60 24.30 -12.35
CA THR A 106 2.01 23.77 -13.59
C THR A 106 3.03 23.71 -14.72
N ASN A 107 3.90 24.71 -14.83
CA ASN A 107 4.98 24.72 -15.80
C ASN A 107 6.04 23.64 -15.52
N THR A 108 6.42 23.45 -14.26
CA THR A 108 7.32 22.36 -13.84
C THR A 108 6.73 20.98 -14.13
N VAL A 109 5.43 20.78 -13.92
CA VAL A 109 4.75 19.51 -14.24
C VAL A 109 4.77 19.25 -15.74
N LEU A 110 4.52 20.28 -16.56
CA LEU A 110 4.55 20.16 -18.01
C LEU A 110 5.96 19.87 -18.54
N ALA A 111 6.99 20.46 -17.92
CA ALA A 111 8.40 20.30 -18.28
C ALA A 111 9.07 19.02 -17.75
N SER A 112 8.42 18.26 -16.87
CA SER A 112 8.97 17.03 -16.29
C SER A 112 8.55 15.79 -17.08
N GLN A 113 9.29 14.69 -16.91
CA GLN A 113 8.97 13.39 -17.51
C GLN A 113 8.68 12.29 -16.47
N CYS A 114 8.91 12.59 -15.18
CA CYS A 114 8.71 11.63 -14.11
C CYS A 114 7.23 11.37 -13.80
N PRO A 115 6.90 10.24 -13.14
CA PRO A 115 5.54 9.95 -12.68
C PRO A 115 5.00 11.05 -11.76
N VAL A 116 3.71 11.36 -11.89
CA VAL A 116 3.05 12.42 -11.10
C VAL A 116 1.88 11.82 -10.31
N LEU A 117 1.97 11.81 -8.99
CA LEU A 117 0.87 11.43 -8.10
C LEU A 117 -0.08 12.61 -7.86
N LEU A 118 -1.36 12.38 -8.06
CA LEU A 118 -2.43 13.35 -7.91
C LEU A 118 -3.28 12.99 -6.69
N ALA A 119 -3.31 13.85 -5.68
CA ALA A 119 -4.10 13.69 -4.46
C ALA A 119 -5.16 14.81 -4.35
N PRO A 120 -6.32 14.67 -5.00
CA PRO A 120 -7.36 15.69 -5.02
C PRO A 120 -7.94 15.97 -3.64
N ALA A 121 -8.27 17.23 -3.40
CA ALA A 121 -8.99 17.65 -2.20
C ALA A 121 -9.89 18.85 -2.52
N MET A 122 -11.18 18.70 -2.30
CA MET A 122 -12.18 19.76 -2.49
C MET A 122 -13.50 19.39 -1.80
N ASN A 123 -14.42 20.35 -1.70
CA ASN A 123 -15.78 20.08 -1.21
C ASN A 123 -16.48 19.01 -2.08
N THR A 124 -17.36 18.19 -1.49
CA THR A 124 -18.08 17.13 -2.22
C THR A 124 -18.89 17.63 -3.40
N THR A 125 -19.60 18.76 -3.25
CA THR A 125 -20.37 19.36 -4.34
C THR A 125 -19.47 19.81 -5.49
N MET A 126 -18.25 20.29 -5.20
CA MET A 126 -17.24 20.60 -6.21
C MET A 126 -16.72 19.32 -6.88
N TRP A 127 -16.38 18.30 -6.08
CA TRP A 127 -15.88 17.03 -6.60
C TRP A 127 -16.88 16.39 -7.56
N LEU A 128 -18.17 16.40 -7.21
CA LEU A 128 -19.23 15.81 -8.03
C LEU A 128 -19.62 16.64 -9.26
N GLN A 129 -19.09 17.85 -9.45
CA GLN A 129 -19.36 18.61 -10.68
C GLN A 129 -18.84 17.85 -11.90
N GLU A 130 -19.64 17.87 -12.96
CA GLU A 130 -19.31 17.17 -14.20
C GLU A 130 -17.96 17.63 -14.78
N THR A 131 -17.71 18.93 -14.78
CA THR A 131 -16.45 19.51 -15.29
C THR A 131 -15.22 19.04 -14.51
N VAL A 132 -15.34 18.86 -13.20
CA VAL A 132 -14.26 18.33 -12.35
C VAL A 132 -14.04 16.85 -12.63
N GLN A 133 -15.12 16.06 -12.73
CA GLN A 133 -15.03 14.64 -13.06
C GLN A 133 -14.44 14.41 -14.47
N GLN A 134 -14.81 15.22 -15.46
CA GLN A 134 -14.24 15.18 -16.81
C GLN A 134 -12.73 15.48 -16.79
N ASN A 135 -12.29 16.51 -16.08
CA ASN A 135 -10.86 16.82 -15.93
C ASN A 135 -10.11 15.67 -15.22
N TRP A 136 -10.70 15.11 -14.16
CA TRP A 136 -10.13 13.99 -13.42
C TRP A 136 -9.97 12.73 -14.29
N GLN A 137 -10.98 12.41 -15.11
CA GLN A 137 -10.93 11.29 -16.05
C GLN A 137 -9.90 11.54 -17.15
N LYS A 138 -9.84 12.76 -17.71
CA LYS A 138 -8.86 13.15 -18.73
C LYS A 138 -7.41 13.00 -18.25
N LEU A 139 -7.13 13.37 -16.99
CA LEU A 139 -5.79 13.17 -16.43
C LEU A 139 -5.43 11.68 -16.33
N GLN A 140 -6.39 10.83 -15.95
CA GLN A 140 -6.16 9.39 -15.81
C GLN A 140 -5.93 8.65 -17.14
N THR A 141 -6.30 9.24 -18.29
CA THR A 141 -5.99 8.62 -19.59
C THR A 141 -4.50 8.67 -19.93
N ASN A 142 -3.73 9.56 -19.28
CA ASN A 142 -2.29 9.63 -19.45
C ASN A 142 -1.59 8.79 -18.38
N SER A 143 -0.82 7.78 -18.83
CA SER A 143 -0.12 6.82 -17.96
C SER A 143 0.91 7.43 -17.02
N ARG A 144 1.34 8.68 -17.26
CA ARG A 144 2.21 9.44 -16.38
C ARG A 144 1.52 9.85 -15.07
N TYR A 145 0.21 10.07 -15.10
CA TYR A 145 -0.55 10.47 -13.92
C TYR A 145 -1.02 9.26 -13.12
N TRP A 146 -0.71 9.31 -11.84
CA TRP A 146 -1.12 8.35 -10.82
C TRP A 146 -2.13 9.02 -9.93
N ALA A 147 -3.19 8.30 -9.59
CA ALA A 147 -4.34 8.86 -8.92
C ALA A 147 -4.54 8.15 -7.58
N ILE A 148 -4.62 8.93 -6.50
CA ILE A 148 -5.18 8.47 -5.24
C ILE A 148 -6.52 9.16 -5.06
N ALA A 149 -7.61 8.39 -5.07
CA ALA A 149 -8.96 8.96 -4.99
C ALA A 149 -9.17 9.69 -3.64
N PRO A 150 -10.02 10.73 -3.61
CA PRO A 150 -10.37 11.38 -2.35
C PRO A 150 -11.16 10.41 -1.46
N THR A 151 -11.02 10.57 -0.15
CA THR A 151 -11.74 9.77 0.84
C THR A 151 -13.05 10.44 1.23
N SER A 152 -13.94 9.65 1.84
CA SER A 152 -15.16 10.16 2.47
C SER A 152 -14.91 10.48 3.95
N GLY A 153 -15.50 11.57 4.44
CA GLY A 153 -15.45 11.96 5.85
C GLY A 153 -16.10 13.32 6.08
N ILE A 154 -16.03 13.82 7.32
CA ILE A 154 -16.41 15.20 7.63
C ILE A 154 -15.42 16.14 6.94
N LEU A 155 -15.94 17.04 6.11
CA LEU A 155 -15.19 18.09 5.41
C LEU A 155 -15.17 19.37 6.24
N ALA A 156 -14.30 20.31 5.89
CA ALA A 156 -14.18 21.61 6.59
C ALA A 156 -15.46 22.49 6.55
N CYS A 157 -16.50 22.05 5.85
CA CYS A 157 -17.82 22.69 5.77
C CYS A 157 -18.89 21.90 6.52
N ASP A 158 -18.49 20.99 7.42
CA ASP A 158 -19.33 20.08 8.22
C ASP A 158 -20.17 19.07 7.44
N ALA A 159 -20.07 19.06 6.10
CA ALA A 159 -20.68 18.05 5.26
C ALA A 159 -19.91 16.71 5.34
N VAL A 160 -20.64 15.59 5.42
CA VAL A 160 -20.09 14.24 5.23
C VAL A 160 -20.18 13.89 3.75
N GLY A 161 -19.05 13.66 3.11
CA GLY A 161 -19.03 13.28 1.71
C GLY A 161 -17.64 13.00 1.16
N THR A 162 -17.57 12.53 -0.08
CA THR A 162 -16.33 12.27 -0.82
C THR A 162 -15.70 13.59 -1.26
N GLY A 163 -14.39 13.76 -1.07
CA GLY A 163 -13.68 14.99 -1.45
C GLY A 163 -12.53 15.36 -0.52
N ARG A 164 -12.41 14.67 0.62
CA ARG A 164 -11.28 14.81 1.54
C ARG A 164 -10.02 14.26 0.87
N MET A 165 -8.90 14.97 1.02
CA MET A 165 -7.60 14.45 0.58
C MET A 165 -7.33 13.09 1.23
N ALA A 166 -6.72 12.17 0.48
CA ALA A 166 -6.20 10.95 1.07
C ALA A 166 -5.29 11.25 2.26
N GLU A 167 -5.29 10.35 3.26
CA GLU A 167 -4.47 10.55 4.45
C GLU A 167 -2.96 10.51 4.12
N PRO A 168 -2.13 11.28 4.85
CA PRO A 168 -0.70 11.38 4.59
C PRO A 168 0.01 10.04 4.41
N GLU A 169 -0.32 9.03 5.22
CA GLU A 169 0.28 7.71 5.17
C GLU A 169 0.01 6.99 3.85
N ALA A 170 -1.16 7.20 3.26
CA ALA A 170 -1.49 6.63 1.95
C ALA A 170 -0.71 7.33 0.84
N ILE A 171 -0.55 8.65 0.92
CA ILE A 171 0.27 9.42 -0.03
C ILE A 171 1.74 9.00 0.05
N VAL A 172 2.31 8.88 1.25
CA VAL A 172 3.68 8.43 1.48
C VAL A 172 3.90 7.02 0.90
N SER A 173 3.02 6.07 1.24
CA SER A 173 3.09 4.69 0.73
C SER A 173 3.05 4.62 -0.80
N TYR A 174 2.24 5.46 -1.44
CA TYR A 174 2.18 5.53 -2.90
C TYR A 174 3.46 6.12 -3.49
N LEU A 175 4.00 7.20 -2.90
CA LEU A 175 5.25 7.83 -3.35
C LEU A 175 6.45 6.89 -3.22
N GLU A 176 6.56 6.15 -2.12
CA GLU A 176 7.57 5.11 -1.94
C GLU A 176 7.47 4.04 -3.03
N SER A 177 6.25 3.65 -3.38
CA SER A 177 6.00 2.69 -4.46
C SER A 177 6.38 3.23 -5.83
N LEU A 178 6.08 4.50 -6.12
CA LEU A 178 6.47 5.14 -7.39
C LEU A 178 7.98 5.32 -7.50
N LEU A 179 8.67 5.65 -6.40
CA LEU A 179 10.13 5.71 -6.36
C LEU A 179 10.74 4.33 -6.64
N TYR A 180 10.18 3.27 -6.04
CA TYR A 180 10.64 1.90 -6.24
C TYR A 180 10.41 1.43 -7.68
N THR A 181 9.18 1.54 -8.19
CA THR A 181 8.79 1.01 -9.50
C THR A 181 9.21 1.92 -10.66
N LYS A 182 9.61 3.16 -10.36
CA LYS A 182 9.83 4.23 -11.33
C LYS A 182 8.60 4.50 -12.20
N GLY A 183 7.42 4.33 -11.60
CA GLY A 183 6.12 4.49 -12.28
C GLY A 183 5.79 3.39 -13.28
N LYS A 184 6.36 2.18 -13.15
CA LYS A 184 5.94 1.02 -13.95
C LYS A 184 4.63 0.43 -13.42
N ARG A 185 3.74 0.06 -14.35
CA ARG A 185 2.51 -0.71 -14.11
C ARG A 185 2.60 -2.12 -14.67
N ASP A 186 3.60 -2.86 -14.23
CA ASP A 186 3.91 -4.19 -14.78
C ASP A 186 2.95 -5.29 -14.33
N LEU A 187 2.04 -4.99 -13.39
CA LEU A 187 0.94 -5.88 -13.01
C LEU A 187 -0.41 -5.44 -13.60
N SER A 188 -0.42 -4.47 -14.53
CA SER A 188 -1.66 -4.11 -15.24
C SER A 188 -2.28 -5.30 -15.96
N GLY A 189 -3.58 -5.49 -15.76
CA GLY A 189 -4.34 -6.64 -16.29
C GLY A 189 -4.13 -7.95 -15.52
N LYS A 190 -3.39 -7.94 -14.41
CA LYS A 190 -3.25 -9.10 -13.51
C LYS A 190 -4.23 -8.99 -12.35
N ARG A 191 -4.85 -10.11 -12.00
CA ARG A 191 -5.71 -10.29 -10.83
C ARG A 191 -4.89 -10.92 -9.72
N VAL A 192 -4.69 -10.17 -8.63
CA VAL A 192 -3.88 -10.58 -7.48
C VAL A 192 -4.79 -10.83 -6.27
N LEU A 193 -4.76 -12.05 -5.75
CA LEU A 193 -5.46 -12.46 -4.54
C LEU A 193 -4.48 -12.52 -3.37
N VAL A 194 -4.79 -11.86 -2.26
CA VAL A 194 -3.91 -11.83 -1.08
C VAL A 194 -4.72 -12.20 0.16
N SER A 195 -4.21 -13.09 1.00
CA SER A 195 -4.73 -13.29 2.36
C SER A 195 -3.90 -12.52 3.38
N ALA A 196 -4.55 -11.94 4.38
CA ALA A 196 -3.87 -11.20 5.44
C ALA A 196 -4.58 -11.37 6.80
N GLY A 197 -3.84 -11.14 7.88
CA GLY A 197 -4.38 -11.16 9.25
C GLY A 197 -4.23 -12.50 9.93
N GLY A 198 -4.69 -12.58 11.18
CA GLY A 198 -4.77 -13.81 11.97
C GLY A 198 -6.23 -14.24 12.13
N THR A 199 -6.52 -15.52 11.94
CA THR A 199 -7.87 -16.04 12.15
C THR A 199 -8.18 -16.18 13.64
N ARG A 200 -9.48 -16.17 13.96
CA ARG A 200 -10.02 -16.32 15.31
C ARG A 200 -10.92 -17.54 15.33
N GLU A 201 -10.50 -18.52 16.12
CA GLU A 201 -11.21 -19.78 16.29
C GLU A 201 -11.97 -19.73 17.62
N PHE A 202 -13.25 -19.41 17.54
CA PHE A 202 -14.06 -19.08 18.70
C PHE A 202 -14.42 -20.31 19.53
N LEU A 203 -14.25 -20.19 20.84
CA LEU A 203 -14.76 -21.14 21.83
C LEU A 203 -16.21 -20.79 22.20
N ASP A 204 -16.46 -19.51 22.40
CA ASP A 204 -17.74 -18.90 22.71
C ASP A 204 -17.81 -17.49 22.07
N PRO A 205 -18.90 -16.72 22.17
CA PRO A 205 -18.99 -15.39 21.54
C PRO A 205 -17.96 -14.36 22.03
N VAL A 206 -17.18 -14.67 23.08
CA VAL A 206 -16.26 -13.74 23.75
C VAL A 206 -14.80 -14.20 23.66
N ARG A 207 -14.55 -15.51 23.66
CA ARG A 207 -13.20 -16.10 23.74
C ARG A 207 -12.87 -16.85 22.45
N PHE A 208 -11.63 -16.71 22.01
CA PHE A 208 -11.12 -17.38 20.81
C PHE A 208 -9.65 -17.79 20.97
N ILE A 209 -9.22 -18.76 20.17
CA ILE A 209 -7.81 -19.07 19.91
C ILE A 209 -7.40 -18.30 18.65
N GLY A 210 -6.23 -17.66 18.67
CA GLY A 210 -5.73 -16.95 17.50
C GLY A 210 -4.25 -16.58 17.65
N ASN A 211 -3.72 -15.99 16.58
CA ASN A 211 -2.30 -15.66 16.46
C ASN A 211 -2.11 -14.12 16.57
N PRO A 212 -0.94 -13.62 17.00
CA PRO A 212 -0.67 -12.17 17.13
C PRO A 212 -0.49 -11.46 15.77
N ALA A 213 -0.94 -12.06 14.67
CA ALA A 213 -0.74 -11.54 13.33
C ALA A 213 -1.62 -10.31 13.07
N THR A 214 -0.96 -9.18 12.81
CA THR A 214 -1.62 -7.90 12.51
C THR A 214 -2.07 -7.77 11.06
N GLY A 215 -1.69 -8.70 10.18
CA GLY A 215 -1.98 -8.64 8.74
C GLY A 215 -1.20 -7.60 7.94
N LYS A 216 -0.34 -6.79 8.59
CA LYS A 216 0.42 -5.71 7.94
C LYS A 216 1.16 -6.15 6.69
N GLN A 217 1.83 -7.31 6.70
CA GLN A 217 2.58 -7.78 5.54
C GLN A 217 1.68 -8.06 4.32
N GLY A 218 0.56 -8.76 4.51
CA GLY A 218 -0.40 -9.03 3.43
C GLY A 218 -1.06 -7.74 2.91
N ILE A 219 -1.33 -6.78 3.78
CA ILE A 219 -1.86 -5.46 3.38
C ILE A 219 -0.85 -4.69 2.53
N GLU A 220 0.43 -4.66 2.92
CA GLU A 220 1.47 -3.99 2.12
C GLU A 220 1.72 -4.68 0.78
N ILE A 221 1.55 -6.01 0.71
CA ILE A 221 1.56 -6.76 -0.55
C ILE A 221 0.39 -6.38 -1.45
N ALA A 222 -0.83 -6.30 -0.89
CA ALA A 222 -2.01 -5.86 -1.62
C ALA A 222 -1.83 -4.43 -2.17
N LYS A 223 -1.31 -3.51 -1.35
CA LYS A 223 -0.98 -2.14 -1.77
C LYS A 223 0.08 -2.11 -2.88
N ALA A 224 1.19 -2.84 -2.71
CA ALA A 224 2.25 -2.89 -3.70
C ALA A 224 1.75 -3.41 -5.06
N ALA A 225 0.93 -4.45 -5.05
CA ALA A 225 0.32 -4.99 -6.27
C ALA A 225 -0.61 -3.97 -6.94
N TRP A 226 -1.47 -3.31 -6.15
CA TRP A 226 -2.36 -2.27 -6.65
C TRP A 226 -1.60 -1.04 -7.20
N HIS A 227 -0.55 -0.58 -6.52
CA HIS A 227 0.33 0.50 -7.00
C HIS A 227 1.07 0.13 -8.29
N ARG A 228 1.18 -1.16 -8.64
CA ARG A 228 1.74 -1.66 -9.90
C ARG A 228 0.67 -1.94 -10.96
N GLY A 229 -0.57 -1.55 -10.70
CA GLY A 229 -1.69 -1.62 -11.65
C GLY A 229 -2.52 -2.90 -11.60
N ALA A 230 -2.31 -3.78 -10.62
CA ALA A 230 -3.10 -5.00 -10.48
C ALA A 230 -4.54 -4.73 -10.01
N GLU A 231 -5.46 -5.62 -10.40
CA GLU A 231 -6.75 -5.77 -9.76
C GLU A 231 -6.58 -6.63 -8.50
N VAL A 232 -6.83 -6.06 -7.32
CA VAL A 232 -6.49 -6.72 -6.06
C VAL A 232 -7.74 -7.13 -5.30
N THR A 233 -7.80 -8.41 -4.91
CA THR A 233 -8.72 -8.91 -3.89
C THR A 233 -7.94 -9.27 -2.63
N LEU A 234 -8.28 -8.64 -1.51
CA LEU A 234 -7.68 -8.87 -0.20
C LEU A 234 -8.68 -9.58 0.71
N VAL A 235 -8.40 -10.82 1.10
CA VAL A 235 -9.14 -11.55 2.14
C VAL A 235 -8.47 -11.28 3.48
N ALA A 236 -9.12 -10.47 4.32
CA ALA A 236 -8.55 -9.93 5.55
C ALA A 236 -9.22 -10.54 6.79
N ALA A 237 -8.42 -11.18 7.65
CA ALA A 237 -8.88 -11.78 8.89
C ALA A 237 -8.65 -10.93 10.14
N GLY A 238 -9.58 -11.05 11.09
CA GLY A 238 -9.44 -10.53 12.45
C GLY A 238 -9.33 -9.01 12.48
N ASN A 239 -8.29 -8.49 13.14
CA ASN A 239 -8.06 -7.04 13.28
C ASN A 239 -7.15 -6.45 12.19
N ALA A 240 -7.02 -7.11 11.03
CA ALA A 240 -6.27 -6.55 9.92
C ALA A 240 -6.85 -5.17 9.54
N SER A 241 -5.99 -4.16 9.45
CA SER A 241 -6.42 -2.81 9.07
C SER A 241 -6.88 -2.82 7.61
N ILE A 242 -8.18 -2.65 7.40
CA ILE A 242 -8.78 -2.67 6.07
C ILE A 242 -8.32 -1.41 5.33
N PRO A 243 -7.63 -1.54 4.18
CA PRO A 243 -7.26 -0.38 3.39
C PRO A 243 -8.55 0.28 2.87
N ASN A 244 -8.77 1.55 3.22
CA ASN A 244 -9.83 2.36 2.63
C ASN A 244 -9.37 2.87 1.25
N GLN A 245 -9.29 1.97 0.28
CA GLN A 245 -8.83 2.24 -1.08
C GLN A 245 -9.83 1.67 -2.08
N PRO A 246 -10.55 2.52 -2.84
CA PRO A 246 -11.57 2.06 -3.80
C PRO A 246 -11.07 1.04 -4.83
N GLY A 247 -9.76 0.97 -5.09
CA GLY A 247 -9.15 0.02 -6.03
C GLY A 247 -8.76 -1.34 -5.46
N ILE A 248 -8.94 -1.59 -4.16
CA ILE A 248 -8.69 -2.89 -3.53
C ILE A 248 -10.03 -3.46 -3.04
N ARG A 249 -10.47 -4.57 -3.61
CA ARG A 249 -11.66 -5.29 -3.11
C ARG A 249 -11.29 -6.02 -1.83
N VAL A 250 -11.92 -5.66 -0.72
CA VAL A 250 -11.65 -6.31 0.58
C VAL A 250 -12.80 -7.23 0.96
N ILE A 251 -12.47 -8.47 1.35
CA ILE A 251 -13.38 -9.47 1.90
C ILE A 251 -12.97 -9.71 3.36
N SER A 252 -13.79 -9.24 4.30
CA SER A 252 -13.54 -9.39 5.72
C SER A 252 -14.02 -10.75 6.21
N VAL A 253 -13.15 -11.46 6.93
CA VAL A 253 -13.43 -12.77 7.53
C VAL A 253 -12.95 -12.80 8.98
N ASN A 254 -13.48 -13.70 9.80
CA ASN A 254 -13.06 -13.88 11.19
C ASN A 254 -12.35 -15.20 11.41
N SER A 255 -12.86 -16.30 10.85
CA SER A 255 -12.38 -17.66 11.09
C SER A 255 -11.56 -18.23 9.92
N SER A 256 -10.81 -19.29 10.18
CA SER A 256 -10.15 -20.09 9.15
C SER A 256 -11.11 -20.65 8.11
N ALA A 257 -12.31 -21.08 8.54
CA ALA A 257 -13.33 -21.61 7.65
C ALA A 257 -13.90 -20.54 6.69
N GLU A 258 -14.19 -19.35 7.20
CA GLU A 258 -14.62 -18.21 6.36
C GLU A 258 -13.52 -17.80 5.37
N MET A 259 -12.27 -17.74 5.84
CA MET A 259 -11.13 -17.47 4.95
C MET A 259 -11.01 -18.52 3.86
N HIS A 260 -11.13 -19.80 4.22
CA HIS A 260 -11.02 -20.91 3.28
C HIS A 260 -12.07 -20.77 2.17
N GLN A 261 -13.33 -20.53 2.54
CA GLN A 261 -14.41 -20.33 1.59
C GLN A 261 -14.17 -19.11 0.68
N ALA A 262 -13.85 -17.96 1.25
CA ALA A 262 -13.59 -16.73 0.49
C ALA A 262 -12.40 -16.89 -0.48
N MET A 263 -11.34 -17.58 -0.06
CA MET A 263 -10.19 -17.87 -0.90
C MET A 263 -10.56 -18.83 -2.03
N LEU A 264 -11.33 -19.89 -1.77
CA LEU A 264 -11.78 -20.83 -2.80
C LEU A 264 -12.68 -20.17 -3.86
N GLU A 265 -13.52 -19.22 -3.47
CA GLU A 265 -14.38 -18.48 -4.39
C GLU A 265 -13.59 -17.52 -5.29
N ALA A 266 -12.59 -16.83 -4.75
CA ALA A 266 -11.79 -15.86 -5.48
C ALA A 266 -10.66 -16.49 -6.31
N PHE A 267 -10.11 -17.62 -5.86
CA PHE A 267 -8.91 -18.24 -6.44
C PHE A 267 -9.02 -18.58 -7.93
N PRO A 268 -10.15 -19.09 -8.48
CA PRO A 268 -10.25 -19.38 -9.91
C PRO A 268 -10.01 -18.16 -10.81
N GLN A 269 -10.28 -16.95 -10.32
CA GLN A 269 -10.08 -15.72 -11.09
C GLN A 269 -8.70 -15.10 -10.85
N ALA A 270 -7.90 -15.57 -9.89
CA ALA A 270 -6.60 -14.99 -9.62
C ALA A 270 -5.54 -15.49 -10.61
N ASP A 271 -4.66 -14.61 -11.07
CA ASP A 271 -3.46 -14.99 -11.80
C ASP A 271 -2.28 -15.21 -10.83
N LEU A 272 -2.26 -14.45 -9.72
CA LEU A 272 -1.30 -14.56 -8.63
C LEU A 272 -2.03 -14.60 -7.29
N THR A 273 -1.74 -15.60 -6.46
CA THR A 273 -2.28 -15.74 -5.11
C THR A 273 -1.16 -15.75 -4.07
N ILE A 274 -1.26 -14.90 -3.06
CA ILE A 274 -0.26 -14.73 -2.01
C ILE A 274 -0.87 -15.02 -0.64
N MET A 275 -0.44 -16.13 -0.04
CA MET A 275 -0.92 -16.63 1.24
C MET A 275 -0.12 -16.03 2.41
N ALA A 276 -0.44 -14.79 2.78
CA ALA A 276 0.26 -14.04 3.84
C ALA A 276 -0.51 -13.97 5.18
N ALA A 277 -1.69 -14.58 5.27
CA ALA A 277 -2.42 -14.74 6.53
C ALA A 277 -1.77 -15.78 7.46
N ALA A 278 -1.86 -15.54 8.77
CA ALA A 278 -1.56 -16.52 9.80
C ALA A 278 -2.86 -17.26 10.17
N VAL A 279 -3.14 -18.34 9.46
CA VAL A 279 -4.29 -19.21 9.72
C VAL A 279 -3.96 -20.10 10.91
N GLY A 280 -4.92 -20.30 11.83
CA GLY A 280 -4.75 -21.23 12.94
C GLY A 280 -4.56 -22.67 12.45
N ASP A 281 -3.78 -23.46 13.19
CA ASP A 281 -3.58 -24.88 12.89
C ASP A 281 -4.68 -25.78 13.50
N VAL A 282 -5.30 -25.30 14.57
CA VAL A 282 -6.33 -26.01 15.35
C VAL A 282 -7.43 -25.05 15.80
N ARG A 283 -8.62 -25.60 16.05
CA ARG A 283 -9.78 -24.87 16.62
C ARG A 283 -10.41 -25.66 17.78
N PRO A 284 -11.18 -25.00 18.67
CA PRO A 284 -12.01 -25.72 19.64
C PRO A 284 -12.93 -26.72 18.93
N ALA A 285 -12.95 -27.97 19.41
CA ALA A 285 -13.78 -29.03 18.81
C ALA A 285 -15.28 -28.79 18.98
N THR A 286 -15.67 -27.98 19.97
CA THR A 286 -17.05 -27.58 20.22
C THR A 286 -17.14 -26.07 20.39
N TYR A 287 -18.14 -25.47 19.73
CA TYR A 287 -18.50 -24.07 19.88
C TYR A 287 -19.72 -23.94 20.80
N SER A 288 -19.69 -22.97 21.72
CA SER A 288 -20.82 -22.58 22.54
C SER A 288 -21.46 -21.30 21.98
N ASP A 289 -22.77 -21.28 21.79
CA ASP A 289 -23.53 -20.10 21.34
C ASP A 289 -23.70 -19.03 22.45
N ARG A 290 -23.42 -19.40 23.70
CA ARG A 290 -23.41 -18.51 24.87
C ARG A 290 -22.02 -18.41 25.50
N LYS A 291 -21.74 -17.27 26.14
CA LYS A 291 -20.50 -17.09 26.92
C LYS A 291 -20.45 -18.13 28.04
N ILE A 292 -19.45 -18.99 28.02
CA ILE A 292 -19.29 -20.05 29.04
C ILE A 292 -19.00 -19.36 30.39
N PRO A 293 -19.83 -19.58 31.44
CA PRO A 293 -19.58 -19.06 32.76
C PRO A 293 -18.19 -19.47 33.26
N LYS A 294 -17.52 -18.61 34.03
CA LYS A 294 -16.15 -18.89 34.51
C LYS A 294 -16.05 -20.20 35.29
N ALA A 295 -17.10 -20.58 36.02
CA ALA A 295 -17.17 -21.82 36.78
C ALA A 295 -17.36 -23.09 35.91
N GLU A 296 -17.85 -22.93 34.68
CA GLU A 296 -18.09 -24.03 33.72
C GLU A 296 -16.98 -24.13 32.67
N LEU A 297 -15.94 -23.29 32.77
CA LEU A 297 -14.79 -23.39 31.87
C LEU A 297 -14.07 -24.72 32.08
N PRO A 298 -13.79 -25.47 31.01
CA PRO A 298 -13.10 -26.73 31.15
C PRO A 298 -11.62 -26.49 31.52
N THR A 299 -11.03 -27.44 32.25
CA THR A 299 -9.61 -27.40 32.60
C THR A 299 -8.70 -27.77 31.43
N SER A 300 -9.24 -28.46 30.42
CA SER A 300 -8.60 -28.77 29.16
C SER A 300 -9.54 -28.50 27.99
N LEU A 301 -9.00 -28.05 26.87
CA LEU A 301 -9.80 -27.77 25.67
C LEU A 301 -9.55 -28.85 24.63
N ALA A 302 -10.61 -29.52 24.18
CA ALA A 302 -10.55 -30.43 23.05
C ALA A 302 -10.33 -29.61 21.77
N LEU A 303 -9.33 -29.99 20.98
CA LEU A 303 -8.93 -29.30 19.76
C LEU A 303 -9.08 -30.24 18.56
N GLU A 304 -9.48 -29.67 17.43
CA GLU A 304 -9.48 -30.35 16.13
C GLU A 304 -8.66 -29.57 15.10
N ALA A 305 -8.12 -30.28 14.12
CA ALA A 305 -7.28 -29.69 13.09
C ALA A 305 -8.09 -28.85 12.10
N ILE A 306 -7.52 -27.73 11.67
CA ILE A 306 -8.09 -26.86 10.64
C ILE A 306 -7.69 -27.36 9.24
N ALA A 307 -8.57 -27.16 8.26
CA ALA A 307 -8.27 -27.47 6.87
C ALA A 307 -7.13 -26.59 6.32
N ASP A 308 -6.16 -27.22 5.65
CA ASP A 308 -5.04 -26.49 5.07
C ASP A 308 -5.44 -25.83 3.74
N ILE A 309 -5.75 -24.53 3.83
CA ILE A 309 -6.13 -23.70 2.68
C ILE A 309 -5.06 -23.75 1.59
N VAL A 310 -3.77 -23.66 1.94
CA VAL A 310 -2.68 -23.60 0.96
C VAL A 310 -2.57 -24.93 0.21
N ALA A 311 -2.69 -26.05 0.92
CA ALA A 311 -2.67 -27.37 0.30
C ALA A 311 -3.88 -27.60 -0.63
N ASP A 312 -5.06 -27.14 -0.25
CA ASP A 312 -6.27 -27.25 -1.07
C ASP A 312 -6.16 -26.38 -2.34
N LEU A 313 -5.70 -25.12 -2.21
CA LEU A 313 -5.42 -24.27 -3.36
C LEU A 313 -4.34 -24.86 -4.26
N GLY A 314 -3.27 -25.43 -3.69
CA GLY A 314 -2.20 -26.09 -4.44
C GLY A 314 -2.70 -27.26 -5.30
N LYS A 315 -3.68 -28.03 -4.82
CA LYS A 315 -4.32 -29.12 -5.59
C LYS A 315 -5.24 -28.63 -6.71
N ARG A 316 -5.81 -27.43 -6.56
CA ARG A 316 -6.74 -26.81 -7.52
C ARG A 316 -6.05 -25.85 -8.50
N LYS A 317 -4.79 -25.51 -8.24
CA LYS A 317 -4.01 -24.54 -8.99
C LYS A 317 -3.88 -24.96 -10.45
N ARG A 318 -4.26 -24.06 -11.36
CA ARG A 318 -4.04 -24.24 -12.80
C ARG A 318 -2.59 -23.92 -13.17
N SER A 319 -2.16 -24.38 -14.34
CA SER A 319 -0.79 -24.16 -14.83
C SER A 319 -0.44 -22.69 -15.10
N ASP A 320 -1.43 -21.84 -15.36
CA ASP A 320 -1.29 -20.40 -15.61
C ASP A 320 -1.30 -19.55 -14.32
N GLN A 321 -1.52 -20.16 -13.15
CA GLN A 321 -1.61 -19.47 -11.87
C GLN A 321 -0.33 -19.61 -11.06
N ILE A 322 0.01 -18.56 -10.32
CA ILE A 322 1.11 -18.55 -9.36
C ILE A 322 0.55 -18.58 -7.94
N LEU A 323 0.96 -19.55 -7.13
CA LEU A 323 0.61 -19.64 -5.72
C LEU A 323 1.86 -19.48 -4.84
N VAL A 324 1.82 -18.48 -3.96
CA VAL A 324 2.93 -18.10 -3.10
C VAL A 324 2.57 -18.28 -1.64
N GLY A 325 3.43 -18.97 -0.89
CA GLY A 325 3.28 -19.15 0.55
C GLY A 325 4.16 -18.22 1.38
N PHE A 326 3.85 -18.12 2.67
CA PHE A 326 4.74 -17.58 3.69
C PHE A 326 5.14 -18.66 4.70
N ALA A 327 6.39 -18.61 5.15
CA ALA A 327 6.92 -19.43 6.24
C ALA A 327 7.52 -18.51 7.30
N ALA A 328 6.71 -18.21 8.32
CA ALA A 328 7.17 -17.60 9.55
C ALA A 328 7.64 -18.72 10.50
N GLN A 329 8.94 -18.76 10.78
CA GLN A 329 9.54 -19.78 11.65
C GLN A 329 10.50 -19.12 12.65
N THR A 330 10.77 -19.84 13.73
CA THR A 330 11.77 -19.49 14.74
C THR A 330 12.91 -20.50 14.68
N GLY A 331 14.13 -20.09 15.04
CA GLY A 331 15.30 -20.97 15.05
C GLY A 331 16.41 -20.48 14.13
N THR A 332 17.34 -21.38 13.81
CA THR A 332 18.47 -21.05 12.94
C THR A 332 18.02 -20.81 11.50
N GLU A 333 18.78 -20.02 10.75
CA GLU A 333 18.48 -19.75 9.35
C GLU A 333 18.36 -21.04 8.52
N ALA A 334 19.22 -22.03 8.78
CA ALA A 334 19.18 -23.33 8.10
C ALA A 334 17.87 -24.08 8.35
N GLU A 335 17.36 -24.08 9.58
CA GLU A 335 16.09 -24.72 9.94
C GLU A 335 14.90 -24.02 9.26
N ILE A 336 14.91 -22.68 9.27
CA ILE A 336 13.87 -21.87 8.63
C ILE A 336 13.82 -22.16 7.12
N LEU A 337 14.97 -22.19 6.45
CA LEU A 337 15.05 -22.48 5.01
C LEU A 337 14.65 -23.91 4.68
N ALA A 338 15.07 -24.90 5.48
CA ALA A 338 14.67 -26.29 5.30
C ALA A 338 13.15 -26.46 5.45
N ALA A 339 12.54 -25.85 6.47
CA ALA A 339 11.10 -25.88 6.68
C ALA A 339 10.34 -25.20 5.52
N ALA A 340 10.85 -24.07 5.03
CA ALA A 340 10.27 -23.37 3.89
C ALA A 340 10.32 -24.21 2.60
N GLN A 341 11.46 -24.86 2.32
CA GLN A 341 11.61 -25.74 1.16
C GLN A 341 10.65 -26.95 1.24
N GLN A 342 10.51 -27.56 2.42
CA GLN A 342 9.58 -28.66 2.61
C GLN A 342 8.12 -28.21 2.39
N LYS A 343 7.75 -27.02 2.92
CA LYS A 343 6.42 -26.44 2.71
C LYS A 343 6.17 -26.10 1.24
N LEU A 344 7.15 -25.59 0.52
CA LEU A 344 7.09 -25.29 -0.91
C LEU A 344 6.64 -26.52 -1.71
N VAL A 345 7.33 -27.65 -1.50
CA VAL A 345 7.04 -28.92 -2.19
C VAL A 345 5.71 -29.51 -1.74
N ASN A 346 5.50 -29.66 -0.43
CA ASN A 346 4.31 -30.34 0.12
C ASN A 346 2.99 -29.64 -0.20
N LYS A 347 3.02 -28.32 -0.39
CA LYS A 347 1.84 -27.50 -0.67
C LYS A 347 1.70 -27.13 -2.14
N GLY A 348 2.58 -27.62 -3.02
CA GLY A 348 2.51 -27.33 -4.46
C GLY A 348 2.67 -25.85 -4.79
N LEU A 349 3.47 -25.12 -4.02
CA LEU A 349 3.70 -23.69 -4.19
C LEU A 349 4.68 -23.42 -5.35
N ASP A 350 4.53 -22.26 -5.99
CA ASP A 350 5.50 -21.78 -6.99
C ASP A 350 6.64 -20.99 -6.34
N ALA A 351 6.33 -20.30 -5.24
CA ALA A 351 7.32 -19.64 -4.42
C ALA A 351 6.92 -19.61 -2.95
N ILE A 352 7.90 -19.37 -2.08
CA ILE A 352 7.67 -19.15 -0.66
C ILE A 352 8.58 -18.03 -0.14
N ALA A 353 8.03 -17.16 0.71
CA ALA A 353 8.79 -16.18 1.47
C ALA A 353 9.03 -16.71 2.88
N ALA A 354 10.30 -16.98 3.22
CA ALA A 354 10.72 -17.45 4.53
C ALA A 354 11.23 -16.28 5.37
N ASN A 355 10.66 -16.06 6.55
CA ASN A 355 11.06 -14.98 7.45
C ASN A 355 11.18 -15.47 8.90
N ALA A 356 12.23 -15.02 9.59
CA ALA A 356 12.38 -15.22 11.03
C ALA A 356 11.39 -14.31 11.79
N VAL A 357 10.74 -14.83 12.82
CA VAL A 357 9.76 -14.07 13.65
C VAL A 357 10.17 -13.91 15.11
N ASP A 358 11.36 -14.38 15.48
CA ASP A 358 11.93 -14.36 16.83
C ASP A 358 12.86 -13.16 17.12
N GLN A 359 13.13 -12.30 16.14
CA GLN A 359 14.04 -11.16 16.31
C GLN A 359 13.29 -9.86 16.57
N SER A 360 13.76 -9.04 17.52
CA SER A 360 13.08 -7.84 18.03
C SER A 360 12.74 -6.76 16.99
N GLN A 361 13.34 -6.81 15.79
CA GLN A 361 13.08 -5.89 14.67
C GLN A 361 12.33 -6.52 13.49
N MET A 362 11.92 -7.79 13.62
CA MET A 362 11.31 -8.59 12.55
C MET A 362 10.04 -9.30 13.04
N GLY A 363 9.12 -9.58 12.11
CA GLY A 363 7.91 -10.36 12.42
C GLY A 363 6.63 -9.54 12.61
N PHE A 364 5.76 -10.02 13.50
CA PHE A 364 4.38 -9.52 13.59
C PHE A 364 4.34 -8.10 14.17
N GLY A 365 3.59 -7.21 13.52
CA GLY A 365 3.33 -5.86 14.05
C GLY A 365 4.42 -4.80 13.83
N THR A 366 5.67 -5.18 13.52
CA THR A 366 6.76 -4.24 13.17
C THR A 366 6.55 -3.56 11.81
N ALA A 367 7.26 -2.45 11.57
CA ALA A 367 7.26 -1.74 10.27
C ALA A 367 8.25 -2.33 9.26
N THR A 368 9.26 -3.05 9.75
CA THR A 368 10.35 -3.65 8.98
C THR A 368 10.27 -5.16 8.95
N ASN A 369 10.85 -5.77 7.92
CA ASN A 369 10.95 -7.20 7.78
C ASN A 369 12.13 -7.59 6.87
N GLN A 370 12.50 -8.86 6.92
CA GLN A 370 13.49 -9.48 6.04
C GLN A 370 12.96 -10.85 5.64
N ALA A 371 13.21 -11.27 4.41
CA ALA A 371 12.87 -12.62 3.98
C ALA A 371 13.89 -13.19 2.99
N THR A 372 13.93 -14.51 2.95
CA THR A 372 14.51 -15.26 1.83
C THR A 372 13.37 -15.78 0.97
N PHE A 373 13.34 -15.36 -0.29
CA PHE A 373 12.41 -15.86 -1.29
C PHE A 373 12.99 -17.10 -1.97
N ILE A 374 12.17 -18.13 -2.11
CA ILE A 374 12.56 -19.40 -2.73
C ILE A 374 11.51 -19.73 -3.81
N HIS A 375 11.96 -19.97 -5.03
CA HIS A 375 11.12 -20.41 -6.14
C HIS A 375 11.25 -21.91 -6.36
N LYS A 376 10.21 -22.57 -6.88
CA LYS A 376 10.20 -24.01 -7.19
C LYS A 376 11.31 -24.44 -8.18
N SER A 377 11.86 -23.51 -8.96
CA SER A 377 12.99 -23.78 -9.86
C SER A 377 14.35 -23.83 -9.15
N GLY A 378 14.39 -23.57 -7.84
CA GLY A 378 15.62 -23.47 -7.05
C GLY A 378 16.22 -22.05 -6.99
N ARG A 379 15.64 -21.07 -7.70
CA ARG A 379 16.06 -19.66 -7.58
C ARG A 379 15.76 -19.16 -6.18
N GLN A 380 16.74 -18.50 -5.56
CA GLN A 380 16.62 -17.90 -4.23
C GLN A 380 17.12 -16.46 -4.22
N ALA A 381 16.52 -15.63 -3.36
CA ALA A 381 16.97 -14.26 -3.12
C ALA A 381 16.70 -13.86 -1.67
N THR A 382 17.73 -13.38 -0.97
CA THR A 382 17.62 -12.87 0.40
C THR A 382 17.61 -11.35 0.38
N THR A 383 16.65 -10.76 1.08
CA THR A 383 16.54 -9.31 1.20
C THR A 383 17.38 -8.82 2.37
N SER A 384 17.78 -7.55 2.34
CA SER A 384 18.20 -6.85 3.55
C SER A 384 16.97 -6.51 4.41
N LEU A 385 17.18 -6.11 5.66
CA LEU A 385 16.12 -5.50 6.48
C LEU A 385 15.58 -4.27 5.74
N CYS A 386 14.28 -4.25 5.48
CA CYS A 386 13.62 -3.16 4.76
C CYS A 386 12.20 -2.95 5.29
N SER A 387 11.50 -1.93 4.79
CA SER A 387 10.08 -1.74 5.11
C SER A 387 9.24 -2.89 4.55
N LYS A 388 8.09 -3.19 5.16
CA LYS A 388 7.18 -4.23 4.66
C LYS A 388 6.66 -3.96 3.25
N LEU A 389 6.53 -2.69 2.87
CA LEU A 389 6.17 -2.28 1.52
C LEU A 389 7.30 -2.52 0.52
N GLN A 390 8.54 -2.22 0.90
CA GLN A 390 9.70 -2.54 0.06
C GLN A 390 9.86 -4.05 -0.11
N LEU A 391 9.70 -4.83 0.96
CA LEU A 391 9.72 -6.30 0.89
C LEU A 391 8.62 -6.83 -0.04
N ALA A 392 7.43 -6.23 0.01
CA ALA A 392 6.33 -6.58 -0.89
C ALA A 392 6.67 -6.33 -2.36
N HIS A 393 7.28 -5.19 -2.69
CA HIS A 393 7.74 -4.91 -4.05
C HIS A 393 8.83 -5.88 -4.51
N GLN A 394 9.80 -6.19 -3.64
CA GLN A 394 10.85 -7.16 -3.93
C GLN A 394 10.29 -8.56 -4.16
N LEU A 395 9.27 -8.98 -3.39
CA LEU A 395 8.57 -10.24 -3.62
C LEU A 395 7.90 -10.24 -5.00
N LEU A 396 7.17 -9.18 -5.36
CA LEU A 396 6.51 -9.08 -6.66
C LEU A 396 7.51 -9.06 -7.83
N ASP A 397 8.66 -8.39 -7.68
CA ASP A 397 9.75 -8.45 -8.66
C ASP A 397 10.35 -9.85 -8.76
N PHE A 398 10.53 -10.51 -7.62
CA PHE A 398 11.00 -11.89 -7.59
C PHE A 398 10.06 -12.80 -8.37
N LEU A 399 8.74 -12.59 -8.29
CA LEU A 399 7.75 -13.40 -9.00
C LEU A 399 7.63 -13.07 -10.49
N GLY A 400 7.82 -11.81 -10.89
CA GLY A 400 7.70 -11.37 -12.29
C GLY A 400 8.86 -11.82 -13.20
N ASN A 401 9.98 -12.28 -12.62
CA ASN A 401 11.15 -12.79 -13.35
C ASN A 401 11.13 -14.34 -13.51
N SER A 402 9.95 -14.97 -13.41
CA SER A 402 9.76 -16.44 -13.45
C SER A 402 9.18 -16.93 -14.77
#